data_AF-A0A0B2QT09-F1
#
_entry.id   AF-A0A0B2QT09-F1
#
_cell.length_a   1.000
_cell.length_b   1.000
_cell.length_c   1.000
_cell.angle_alpha   90.00
_cell.angle_beta   90.00
_cell.angle_gamma   90.00
#
_symmetry.space_group_name_H-M   'P 1'
#
loop_
_entity.id
_entity.type
_entity.pdbx_description
1 polymer ?
#
loop_
_entity_poly.entity_id
_entity_poly.type
_entity_poly.pdbx_seq_one_letter_code
_entity_poly.pdbx_strand_id
1 'polypeptide(L)'
;MNNPTAAAITHVLNNKHEFPFCNGVSDLLVLSLGNGESDFNAVKSPSGFVRIAGEGASDMVDQAVSMAFGECRMSNYVRIQSNGIMANKGTQAKSCKTASDLLSISEEMLAQKNVESLLFKGKKVAENTNMDKLELFGGELIKEQERRKTSILPTVVLKNNNASPSPSRTSSATTLSTLSSTS
;
A
#
# COMPACT_ATOMS: atom_id res chain seq x y z
N MET A 1 4.07 -0.91 -12.00
CA MET A 1 4.59 -0.82 -10.61
C MET A 1 4.14 -2.07 -9.88
N ASN A 2 5.06 -2.82 -9.26
CA ASN A 2 4.72 -4.09 -8.59
C ASN A 2 4.15 -3.87 -7.16
N ASN A 3 4.35 -2.68 -6.59
CA ASN A 3 3.76 -2.24 -5.33
C ASN A 3 3.27 -0.79 -5.46
N PRO A 4 1.97 -0.56 -5.67
CA PRO A 4 1.41 0.79 -5.81
C PRO A 4 1.14 1.50 -4.48
N THR A 5 1.48 0.91 -3.31
CA THR A 5 1.12 1.45 -2.00
C THR A 5 1.62 2.88 -1.77
N ALA A 6 2.89 3.17 -2.07
CA ALA A 6 3.42 4.54 -1.91
C ALA A 6 2.69 5.56 -2.80
N ALA A 7 2.31 5.18 -4.02
CA ALA A 7 1.55 6.04 -4.92
C ALA A 7 0.13 6.31 -4.39
N ALA A 8 -0.53 5.29 -3.85
CA ALA A 8 -1.86 5.43 -3.23
C ALA A 8 -1.82 6.35 -2.00
N ILE A 9 -0.84 6.18 -1.10
CA ILE A 9 -0.64 7.05 0.07
C ILE A 9 -0.38 8.49 -0.39
N THR A 10 0.51 8.67 -1.35
CA THR A 10 0.85 10.01 -1.90
C THR A 10 -0.37 10.69 -2.49
N HIS A 11 -1.21 9.95 -3.23
CA HIS A 11 -2.43 10.49 -3.80
C HIS A 11 -3.38 10.99 -2.70
N VAL A 12 -3.63 10.17 -1.67
CA VAL A 12 -4.53 10.53 -0.57
C VAL A 12 -4.00 11.75 0.20
N LEU A 13 -2.70 11.78 0.50
CA LEU A 13 -2.10 12.88 1.26
C LEU A 13 -2.06 14.20 0.48
N ASN A 14 -1.90 14.16 -0.84
CA ASN A 14 -1.82 15.37 -1.66
C ASN A 14 -3.17 15.86 -2.20
N ASN A 15 -4.19 14.99 -2.28
CA ASN A 15 -5.52 15.36 -2.72
C ASN A 15 -6.39 15.83 -1.54
N LYS A 16 -6.09 17.03 -1.02
CA LYS A 16 -6.85 17.65 0.08
C LYS A 16 -8.29 18.01 -0.29
N HIS A 17 -8.59 18.07 -1.58
CA HIS A 17 -9.97 18.27 -2.04
C HIS A 17 -10.82 17.05 -1.70
N GLU A 18 -10.35 15.84 -1.99
CA GLU A 18 -11.09 14.61 -1.68
C GLU A 18 -10.88 14.14 -0.23
N PHE A 19 -9.66 14.33 0.31
CA PHE A 19 -9.25 13.86 1.64
C PHE A 19 -8.80 15.03 2.54
N PRO A 20 -9.70 15.97 2.89
CA PRO A 20 -9.33 17.16 3.66
C PRO A 20 -8.85 16.84 5.08
N PHE A 21 -9.26 15.70 5.65
CA PHE A 21 -8.97 15.33 7.03
C PHE A 21 -7.71 14.46 7.20
N CYS A 22 -7.13 13.97 6.09
CA CYS A 22 -5.92 13.16 6.16
C CYS A 22 -4.70 14.07 6.16
N ASN A 23 -4.00 14.22 7.28
CA ASN A 23 -2.84 15.10 7.43
C ASN A 23 -1.52 14.32 7.33
N GLY A 24 -1.52 13.05 7.71
CA GLY A 24 -0.34 12.20 7.64
C GLY A 24 -0.67 10.72 7.64
N VAL A 25 0.37 9.89 7.75
CA VAL A 25 0.25 8.43 7.77
C VAL A 25 -0.44 7.89 9.03
N SER A 26 -0.50 8.69 10.12
CA SER A 26 -1.27 8.36 11.33
C SER A 26 -2.77 8.26 11.06
N ASP A 27 -3.26 9.00 10.06
CA ASP A 27 -4.68 9.08 9.71
C ASP A 27 -5.07 8.06 8.63
N LEU A 28 -4.14 7.18 8.28
CA LEU A 28 -4.31 6.18 7.23
C LEU A 28 -4.31 4.78 7.83
N LEU A 29 -5.18 3.93 7.27
CA LEU A 29 -5.20 2.50 7.50
C LEU A 29 -4.98 1.82 6.14
N VAL A 30 -3.86 1.12 5.98
CA VAL A 30 -3.36 0.64 4.68
C VAL A 30 -3.15 -0.86 4.71
N LEU A 31 -3.88 -1.58 3.85
CA LEU A 31 -3.64 -2.99 3.54
C LEU A 31 -3.01 -3.09 2.15
N SER A 32 -1.85 -3.73 2.06
CA SER A 32 -1.12 -3.98 0.82
C SER A 32 -1.05 -5.47 0.57
N LEU A 33 -1.57 -5.92 -0.58
CA LEU A 33 -1.59 -7.33 -0.98
C LEU A 33 -0.61 -7.55 -2.14
N GLY A 34 0.37 -8.43 -1.95
CA GLY A 34 1.37 -8.79 -2.93
C GLY A 34 1.13 -10.17 -3.52
N ASN A 35 1.50 -10.35 -4.79
CA ASN A 35 1.30 -11.61 -5.53
C ASN A 35 2.41 -12.66 -5.29
N GLY A 36 3.11 -12.54 -4.16
CA GLY A 36 4.15 -13.44 -3.72
C GLY A 36 5.55 -13.23 -4.29
N GLU A 37 6.53 -13.83 -3.62
CA GLU A 37 7.94 -13.87 -4.01
C GLU A 37 8.23 -15.13 -4.83
N SER A 38 8.87 -14.97 -5.99
CA SER A 38 9.20 -16.08 -6.90
C SER A 38 10.53 -16.74 -6.55
N ASP A 39 10.70 -18.01 -6.95
CA ASP A 39 11.94 -18.73 -6.75
C ASP A 39 13.12 -18.01 -7.43
N PHE A 40 14.13 -17.65 -6.63
CA PHE A 40 15.41 -17.08 -7.10
C PHE A 40 16.11 -17.95 -8.14
N ASN A 41 15.78 -19.24 -8.27
CA ASN A 41 16.33 -20.14 -9.31
C ASN A 41 15.83 -19.83 -10.73
N ALA A 42 14.92 -18.87 -10.91
CA ALA A 42 14.33 -18.53 -12.18
C ALA A 42 15.11 -17.49 -13.02
N VAL A 43 16.38 -17.18 -12.68
CA VAL A 43 17.27 -16.25 -13.42
C VAL A 43 17.69 -16.77 -14.81
N LYS A 44 17.12 -17.89 -15.28
CA LYS A 44 17.47 -18.51 -16.56
C LYS A 44 16.84 -17.82 -17.79
N SER A 45 16.19 -16.65 -17.61
CA SER A 45 15.45 -15.94 -18.67
C SER A 45 15.47 -14.42 -18.46
N PRO A 46 15.43 -13.60 -19.54
CA PRO A 46 15.18 -12.15 -19.48
C PRO A 46 13.95 -11.77 -18.64
N SER A 47 12.89 -12.59 -18.67
CA SER A 47 11.69 -12.37 -17.85
C SER A 47 11.92 -12.56 -16.36
N GLY A 48 12.93 -13.37 -15.97
CA GLY A 48 13.35 -13.53 -14.58
C GLY A 48 14.00 -12.26 -14.03
N PHE A 49 14.84 -11.58 -14.83
CA PHE A 49 15.45 -10.32 -14.42
C PHE A 49 14.41 -9.20 -14.21
N VAL A 50 13.43 -9.09 -15.11
CA VAL A 50 12.33 -8.11 -14.95
C VAL A 50 11.53 -8.38 -13.68
N ARG A 51 11.29 -9.65 -13.36
CA ARG A 51 10.59 -10.05 -12.13
C ARG A 51 11.39 -9.69 -10.89
N ILE A 52 12.69 -10.01 -10.84
CA ILE A 52 13.58 -9.65 -9.73
C ILE A 52 13.58 -8.13 -9.52
N ALA A 53 13.71 -7.35 -10.60
CA ALA A 53 13.66 -5.89 -10.51
C ALA A 53 12.31 -5.40 -9.96
N GLY A 54 11.20 -6.02 -10.38
CA GLY A 54 9.87 -5.72 -9.87
C GLY A 54 9.66 -6.09 -8.41
N GLU A 55 10.16 -7.25 -7.97
CA GLU A 55 10.14 -7.71 -6.58
C GLU A 55 11.01 -6.81 -5.69
N GLY A 56 12.24 -6.49 -6.12
CA GLY A 56 13.11 -5.55 -5.41
C GLY A 56 12.50 -4.16 -5.28
N ALA A 57 11.84 -3.65 -6.33
CA ALA A 57 11.09 -2.39 -6.25
C ALA A 57 9.92 -2.48 -5.26
N SER A 58 9.24 -3.63 -5.19
CA SER A 58 8.16 -3.87 -4.23
C SER A 58 8.67 -3.85 -2.79
N ASP A 59 9.81 -4.50 -2.53
CA ASP A 59 10.45 -4.57 -1.22
C ASP A 59 10.95 -3.21 -0.75
N MET A 60 11.54 -2.40 -1.65
CA MET A 60 11.93 -1.03 -1.33
C MET A 60 10.73 -0.18 -0.91
N VAL A 61 9.60 -0.32 -1.60
CA VAL A 61 8.35 0.40 -1.25
C VAL A 61 7.81 -0.08 0.09
N ASP A 62 7.75 -1.39 0.32
CA ASP A 62 7.29 -1.96 1.59
C ASP A 62 8.13 -1.49 2.78
N GLN A 63 9.45 -1.48 2.63
CA GLN A 63 10.36 -0.95 3.63
C GLN A 63 10.14 0.56 3.84
N ALA A 64 10.00 1.35 2.77
CA ALA A 64 9.77 2.79 2.87
C ALA A 64 8.45 3.15 3.57
N VAL A 65 7.39 2.42 3.26
CA VAL A 65 6.08 2.60 3.90
C VAL A 65 6.14 2.14 5.35
N SER A 66 6.72 0.97 5.63
CA SER A 66 6.92 0.50 7.01
C SER A 66 7.72 1.48 7.86
N MET A 67 8.74 2.14 7.27
CA MET A 67 9.48 3.22 7.93
C MET A 67 8.59 4.42 8.23
N ALA A 68 7.79 4.87 7.27
CA ALA A 68 6.92 6.02 7.43
C ALA A 68 5.87 5.80 8.54
N PHE A 69 5.33 4.58 8.64
CA PHE A 69 4.37 4.23 9.69
C PHE A 69 5.02 4.00 11.07
N GLY A 70 6.33 3.79 11.17
CA GLY A 70 7.07 3.79 12.43
C GLY A 70 6.47 2.88 13.50
N GLU A 71 6.16 3.41 14.68
CA GLU A 71 5.52 2.65 15.77
C GLU A 71 4.03 2.34 15.49
N CYS A 72 3.37 3.15 14.66
CA CYS A 72 1.98 2.92 14.20
C CYS A 72 1.87 1.75 13.20
N ARG A 73 2.98 1.16 12.76
CA ARG A 73 3.01 0.03 11.82
C ARG A 73 2.31 -1.23 12.36
N MET A 74 2.19 -1.38 13.68
CA MET A 74 1.66 -2.61 14.26
C MET A 74 0.16 -2.82 13.98
N SER A 75 -0.58 -1.74 13.69
CA SER A 75 -2.01 -1.75 13.36
C SER A 75 -2.35 -1.08 12.02
N ASN A 76 -1.64 -0.01 11.64
CA ASN A 76 -2.11 0.88 10.57
C ASN A 76 -1.56 0.52 9.18
N TYR A 77 -0.50 -0.28 9.09
CA TYR A 77 0.03 -0.79 7.83
C TYR A 77 0.21 -2.30 7.89
N VAL A 78 -0.50 -3.03 7.04
CA VAL A 78 -0.38 -4.48 6.91
C VAL A 78 0.01 -4.80 5.48
N ARG A 79 1.14 -5.49 5.31
CA ARG A 79 1.55 -6.09 4.05
C ARG A 79 1.38 -7.60 4.14
N ILE A 80 0.60 -8.16 3.22
CA ILE A 80 0.48 -9.61 3.04
C ILE A 80 1.08 -9.94 1.68
N GLN A 81 2.07 -10.84 1.68
CA GLN A 81 2.71 -11.34 0.48
C GLN A 81 2.92 -12.83 0.64
N SER A 82 2.55 -13.62 -0.36
CA SER A 82 2.79 -15.06 -0.31
C SER A 82 4.29 -15.35 -0.43
N ASN A 83 4.88 -15.95 0.59
CA ASN A 83 6.29 -16.32 0.50
C ASN A 83 6.39 -17.66 -0.25
N GLY A 84 6.81 -17.63 -1.52
CA GLY A 84 6.98 -18.86 -2.33
C GLY A 84 7.99 -19.83 -1.73
N ILE A 85 8.94 -19.32 -0.93
CA ILE A 85 9.98 -20.12 -0.27
C ILE A 85 9.40 -21.07 0.79
N MET A 86 8.28 -20.70 1.44
CA MET A 86 7.64 -21.58 2.44
C MET A 86 6.74 -22.65 1.82
N ALA A 87 6.35 -22.49 0.55
CA ALA A 87 5.64 -23.51 -0.23
C ALA A 87 6.55 -24.66 -0.72
N ASN A 88 7.84 -24.67 -0.34
CA ASN A 88 8.80 -25.71 -0.71
C ASN A 88 8.62 -27.06 0.03
N LYS A 89 7.54 -27.28 0.78
CA LYS A 89 7.13 -28.64 1.14
C LYS A 89 6.31 -29.28 0.01
N GLY A 90 6.99 -29.55 -1.11
CA GLY A 90 6.51 -30.51 -2.13
C GLY A 90 5.54 -29.99 -3.19
N THR A 91 5.10 -28.74 -3.11
CA THR A 91 4.27 -28.09 -4.13
C THR A 91 5.12 -27.12 -4.95
N GLN A 92 5.98 -27.69 -5.80
CA GLN A 92 6.25 -27.10 -7.13
C GLN A 92 4.96 -26.44 -7.59
N ALA A 93 4.97 -25.15 -7.94
CA ALA A 93 3.82 -24.39 -8.36
C ALA A 93 2.97 -25.21 -9.35
N LYS A 94 2.04 -26.02 -8.82
CA LYS A 94 1.07 -26.75 -9.61
C LYS A 94 0.25 -25.60 -10.14
N SER A 95 0.31 -25.40 -11.45
CA SER A 95 -0.61 -24.50 -12.17
C SER A 95 -1.97 -24.66 -11.50
N CYS A 96 -2.41 -23.64 -10.76
CA CYS A 96 -3.73 -23.63 -10.16
C CYS A 96 -4.71 -23.65 -11.32
N LYS A 97 -5.30 -24.80 -11.60
CA LYS A 97 -6.25 -24.97 -12.70
C LYS A 97 -7.69 -24.74 -12.22
N THR A 98 -7.91 -24.77 -10.90
CA THR A 98 -9.24 -24.76 -10.28
C THR A 98 -9.31 -23.75 -9.13
N ALA A 99 -10.49 -23.16 -8.91
CA ALA A 99 -10.72 -22.21 -7.81
C ALA A 99 -10.50 -22.81 -6.41
N SER A 100 -10.73 -24.12 -6.23
CA SER A 100 -10.50 -24.85 -4.99
C SER A 100 -9.01 -24.88 -4.58
N ASP A 101 -8.12 -24.96 -5.56
CA ASP A 101 -6.67 -25.03 -5.32
C ASP A 101 -6.14 -23.65 -4.90
N LEU A 102 -6.73 -22.57 -5.42
CA LEU A 102 -6.42 -21.20 -4.97
C LEU A 102 -6.92 -20.94 -3.56
N LEU A 103 -8.09 -21.50 -3.20
CA LEU A 103 -8.64 -21.38 -1.86
C LEU A 103 -7.72 -22.01 -0.82
N SER A 104 -7.27 -23.24 -1.06
CA SER A 104 -6.38 -23.95 -0.12
C SER A 104 -5.01 -23.27 0.02
N ILE A 105 -4.45 -22.74 -1.08
CA ILE A 105 -3.21 -21.94 -1.02
C ILE A 105 -3.43 -20.65 -0.22
N SER A 106 -4.60 -20.03 -0.36
CA SER A 106 -4.92 -18.82 0.39
C SER A 106 -5.09 -19.12 1.88
N GLU A 107 -5.73 -20.22 2.24
CA GLU A 107 -5.83 -20.69 3.63
C GLU A 107 -4.45 -20.95 4.24
N GLU A 108 -3.57 -21.62 3.50
CA GLU A 108 -2.19 -21.85 3.95
C GLU A 108 -1.44 -20.51 4.13
N MET A 109 -1.58 -19.59 3.18
CA MET A 109 -1.00 -18.24 3.27
C MET A 109 -1.51 -17.48 4.51
N LEU A 110 -2.79 -17.59 4.84
CA LEU A 110 -3.38 -16.95 6.00
C LEU A 110 -2.88 -17.55 7.32
N ALA A 111 -2.59 -18.85 7.34
CA ALA A 111 -2.02 -19.55 8.51
C ALA A 111 -0.52 -19.27 8.73
N GLN A 112 0.20 -18.79 7.72
CA GLN A 112 1.61 -18.43 7.85
C GLN A 112 1.80 -17.24 8.79
N LYS A 113 2.94 -17.24 9.50
CA LYS A 113 3.37 -16.08 10.30
C LYS A 113 3.60 -14.88 9.39
N ASN A 114 3.12 -13.72 9.84
CA ASN A 114 3.29 -12.49 9.09
C ASN A 114 4.77 -12.07 9.05
N VAL A 115 5.18 -11.41 7.97
CA VAL A 115 6.54 -10.88 7.80
C VAL A 115 6.46 -9.37 7.70
N GLU A 116 7.13 -8.67 8.62
CA GLU A 116 7.13 -7.22 8.73
C GLU A 116 8.50 -6.66 8.33
N SER A 117 8.52 -5.60 7.53
CA SER A 117 9.76 -4.89 7.21
C SER A 117 10.12 -3.91 8.34
N LEU A 118 11.34 -4.04 8.87
CA LEU A 118 11.87 -3.20 9.95
C LEU A 118 13.03 -2.33 9.47
N LEU A 119 13.02 -1.08 9.94
CA LEU A 119 14.07 -0.11 9.65
C LEU A 119 15.44 -0.60 10.11
N PHE A 120 16.38 -0.69 9.16
CA PHE A 120 17.76 -1.18 9.34
C PHE A 120 17.90 -2.59 9.94
N LYS A 121 16.79 -3.33 10.07
CA LYS A 121 16.74 -4.68 10.64
C LYS A 121 16.21 -5.73 9.65
N GLY A 122 15.88 -5.31 8.43
CA GLY A 122 15.36 -6.20 7.39
C GLY A 122 13.96 -6.71 7.70
N LYS A 123 13.60 -7.86 7.12
CA LYS A 123 12.31 -8.51 7.34
C LYS A 123 12.34 -9.32 8.65
N LYS A 124 11.36 -9.09 9.53
CA LYS A 124 11.15 -9.82 10.79
C LYS A 124 9.87 -10.66 10.68
N VAL A 125 9.96 -11.93 11.07
CA VAL A 125 8.77 -12.78 11.24
C VAL A 125 8.05 -12.36 12.52
N ALA A 126 6.80 -11.93 12.39
CA ALA A 126 5.92 -11.58 13.49
C ALA A 126 5.47 -12.84 14.24
N GLU A 127 4.98 -12.65 15.47
CA GLU A 127 4.42 -13.76 16.26
C GLU A 127 3.04 -14.18 15.74
N ASN A 128 2.26 -13.19 15.30
CA ASN A 128 0.91 -13.34 14.75
C ASN A 128 0.92 -13.91 13.32
N THR A 129 -0.15 -14.64 12.99
CA THR A 129 -0.41 -15.09 11.63
C THR A 129 -0.90 -13.96 10.73
N ASN A 130 -0.89 -14.19 9.43
CA ASN A 130 -1.51 -13.28 8.46
C ASN A 130 -3.02 -13.13 8.73
N MET A 131 -3.70 -14.20 9.16
CA MET A 131 -5.10 -14.15 9.57
C MET A 131 -5.31 -13.23 10.78
N ASP A 132 -4.51 -13.41 11.84
CA ASP A 132 -4.63 -12.59 13.06
C ASP A 132 -4.44 -11.10 12.75
N LYS A 133 -3.48 -10.77 11.87
CA LYS A 133 -3.24 -9.39 11.42
C LYS A 133 -4.44 -8.82 10.67
N LEU A 134 -5.07 -9.62 9.81
CA LEU A 134 -6.27 -9.20 9.07
C LEU A 134 -7.48 -9.04 9.98
N GLU A 135 -7.61 -9.87 11.02
CA GLU A 135 -8.68 -9.73 12.01
C GLU A 135 -8.53 -8.43 12.80
N LEU A 136 -7.31 -8.13 13.28
CA LEU A 136 -7.00 -6.85 13.93
C LEU A 136 -7.30 -5.66 13.01
N PHE A 137 -6.88 -5.75 11.74
CA PHE A 137 -7.15 -4.72 10.72
C PHE A 137 -8.66 -4.55 10.48
N GLY A 138 -9.42 -5.64 10.42
CA GLY A 138 -10.88 -5.64 10.31
C GLY A 138 -11.55 -4.97 11.51
N GLY A 139 -11.03 -5.17 12.72
CA GLY A 139 -11.48 -4.49 13.93
C GLY A 139 -11.34 -2.96 13.83
N GLU A 140 -10.21 -2.46 13.34
CA GLU A 140 -10.00 -1.02 13.12
C GLU A 140 -10.92 -0.45 12.03
N LEU A 141 -11.17 -1.20 10.95
CA LEU A 141 -12.13 -0.82 9.91
C LEU A 141 -13.56 -0.69 10.48
N ILE A 142 -13.99 -1.63 11.31
CA ILE A 142 -15.32 -1.60 11.93
C ILE A 142 -15.43 -0.40 12.87
N LYS A 143 -14.42 -0.15 13.71
CA LYS A 143 -14.40 1.02 14.61
C LYS A 143 -14.51 2.33 13.82
N GLU A 144 -13.75 2.46 12.73
CA GLU A 144 -13.80 3.65 11.88
C GLU A 144 -15.16 3.79 11.17
N GLN A 145 -15.77 2.69 10.74
CA GLN A 145 -17.12 2.71 10.16
C GLN A 145 -18.17 3.15 11.19
N GLU A 146 -18.14 2.64 12.42
CA GLU A 146 -19.06 3.06 13.48
C GLU A 146 -18.85 4.53 13.86
N ARG A 147 -17.59 4.99 13.93
CA ARG A 147 -17.27 6.41 14.14
C ARG A 147 -17.87 7.30 13.05
N ARG A 148 -17.89 6.84 11.79
CA ARG A 148 -18.48 7.60 10.67
C ARG A 148 -20.00 7.71 10.76
N LYS A 149 -20.69 6.73 11.33
CA LYS A 149 -22.16 6.78 11.52
C LYS A 149 -22.59 7.88 12.49
N THR A 150 -21.74 8.19 13.48
CA THR A 150 -22.00 9.22 14.50
C THR A 150 -21.35 10.56 14.16
N SER A 151 -20.50 10.60 13.13
CA SER A 151 -19.81 11.80 12.68
C SER A 151 -20.70 12.65 11.78
N ILE A 152 -20.80 13.95 12.10
CA ILE A 152 -21.46 14.96 11.27
C ILE A 152 -20.57 15.45 10.10
N LEU A 153 -19.28 15.07 10.08
CA LEU A 153 -18.33 15.48 9.05
C LEU A 153 -18.32 14.51 7.86
N PRO A 154 -18.32 15.01 6.61
CA PRO A 154 -18.24 14.17 5.42
C PRO A 154 -16.89 13.45 5.36
N THR A 155 -16.90 12.15 5.05
CA THR A 155 -15.67 11.34 5.01
C THR A 155 -14.77 11.66 3.81
N VAL A 156 -15.40 11.90 2.66
CA VAL A 156 -14.76 12.27 1.39
C VAL A 156 -15.64 13.34 0.75
N VAL A 157 -15.03 14.40 0.25
CA VAL A 157 -15.75 15.40 -0.55
C VAL A 157 -15.64 14.99 -2.00
N LEU A 158 -16.65 14.26 -2.49
CA LEU A 158 -16.75 13.95 -3.90
C LEU A 158 -17.02 15.23 -4.68
N LYS A 159 -16.23 15.46 -5.72
CA LYS A 159 -16.40 16.60 -6.61
C LYS A 159 -17.78 16.54 -7.25
N ASN A 160 -18.69 17.42 -6.83
CA ASN A 160 -20.00 17.56 -7.44
C ASN A 160 -19.85 18.24 -8.81
N ASN A 161 -19.91 17.47 -9.90
CA ASN A 161 -19.79 18.00 -11.27
C ASN A 161 -21.05 18.73 -11.77
N ASN A 162 -22.09 18.91 -10.93
CA ASN A 162 -23.33 19.57 -11.31
C ASN A 162 -23.55 20.87 -10.50
N ALA A 163 -22.97 21.98 -10.97
CA ALA A 163 -23.53 23.34 -10.86
C ALA A 163 -22.73 24.35 -11.71
N SER A 164 -23.24 24.61 -12.92
CA SER A 164 -23.10 25.81 -13.79
C SER A 164 -21.77 26.16 -14.51
N PRO A 165 -21.85 26.84 -15.68
CA PRO A 165 -20.73 27.03 -16.61
C PRO A 165 -19.92 28.31 -16.36
N SER A 166 -18.59 28.17 -16.33
CA SER A 166 -17.52 29.16 -16.63
C SER A 166 -17.34 30.40 -15.71
N PRO A 167 -16.16 31.09 -15.68
CA PRO A 167 -15.11 31.10 -16.70
C PRO A 167 -13.66 30.81 -16.26
N SER A 168 -12.90 30.35 -17.26
CA SER A 168 -11.45 30.48 -17.46
C SER A 168 -10.56 30.80 -16.25
N ARG A 169 -9.71 29.82 -15.95
CA ARG A 169 -8.42 29.93 -15.27
C ARG A 169 -7.65 31.17 -15.75
N THR A 170 -7.67 32.26 -14.99
CA THR A 170 -6.70 33.35 -15.16
C THR A 170 -5.37 32.86 -14.61
N SER A 171 -4.49 32.41 -15.51
CA SER A 171 -3.07 32.26 -15.22
C SER A 171 -2.45 33.64 -15.03
N SER A 172 -2.25 34.07 -13.79
CA SER A 172 -1.33 35.17 -13.49
C SER A 172 0.06 34.58 -13.27
N ALA A 173 0.85 34.53 -14.34
CA ALA A 173 2.29 34.37 -14.25
C ALA A 173 2.88 35.72 -13.81
N THR A 174 3.29 35.84 -12.56
CA THR A 174 4.06 37.00 -12.09
C THR A 174 5.49 36.84 -12.60
N THR A 175 5.80 37.42 -13.76
CA THR A 175 7.19 37.67 -14.17
C THR A 175 7.69 38.86 -13.36
N LEU A 176 8.52 38.60 -12.35
CA LEU A 176 9.24 39.61 -11.60
C LEU A 176 10.43 40.08 -12.47
N SER A 177 10.25 41.16 -13.22
CA SER A 177 11.34 41.82 -13.96
C SER A 177 12.10 42.76 -13.03
N THR A 178 13.34 42.39 -12.71
CA THR A 178 14.28 43.23 -11.97
C THR A 178 14.77 44.36 -12.89
N LEU A 179 14.30 45.58 -12.65
CA LEU A 179 14.94 46.79 -13.20
C LEU A 179 16.05 47.22 -12.25
N SER A 180 17.28 46.85 -12.57
CA SER A 180 18.49 47.43 -11.99
C SER A 180 18.70 48.83 -12.58
N SER A 181 18.66 49.85 -11.72
CA SER A 181 19.08 51.22 -12.04
C SER A 181 20.29 51.58 -11.17
N THR A 182 21.45 51.64 -11.81
CA THR A 182 22.73 52.23 -11.37
C THR A 182 23.58 52.29 -12.66
N SER A 183 24.14 53.39 -13.16
CA SER A 183 24.42 54.73 -12.67
C SER A 183 24.55 55.67 -13.86
#